data_AF-A0A355UD01-F1
#
_entry.id   AF-A0A355UD01-F1
#
_cell.length_a   1.000
_cell.length_b   1.000
_cell.length_c   1.000
_cell.angle_alpha   90.00
_cell.angle_beta   90.00
_cell.angle_gamma   90.00
#
_symmetry.space_group_name_H-M   'P 1'
#
loop_
_entity.id
_entity.type
_entity.pdbx_description
1 polymer ?
#
loop_
_entity_poly.entity_id
_entity_poly.type
_entity_poly.pdbx_seq_one_letter_code
_entity_poly.pdbx_strand_id
1 'polypeptide(L)'
;EGKISDPQNGQTALPIYTKYSIEIRYPLTVGQSSTIYVQTFLEAGNAYNSFQDFNPFEVRRAGGVGVRLFLPMFGLLGVDYAWPMDATKNDQTGIFHFFIGQQF
;
A
#
# COMPACT_ATOMS: atom_id res chain seq x y z
N GLU A 1 2.92 1.16 2.91
CA GLU A 1 2.90 0.04 1.96
C GLU A 1 3.10 -1.28 2.70
N GLY A 2 2.36 -2.33 2.35
CA GLY A 2 2.55 -3.66 2.94
C GLY A 2 3.85 -4.30 2.44
N LYS A 3 4.52 -5.11 3.27
CA LYS A 3 5.69 -5.88 2.82
C LYS A 3 5.24 -6.95 1.83
N ILE A 4 5.67 -6.81 0.58
CA ILE A 4 5.28 -7.69 -0.53
C ILE A 4 6.19 -8.92 -0.70
N SER A 5 7.38 -8.95 -0.08
CA SER A 5 8.31 -10.09 -0.15
C SER A 5 9.44 -9.96 0.88
N ASP A 6 9.88 -11.07 1.49
CA ASP A 6 11.10 -11.13 2.29
C ASP A 6 12.26 -11.69 1.45
N PRO A 7 13.42 -11.01 1.38
CA PRO A 7 14.57 -11.52 0.64
C PRO A 7 15.11 -12.79 1.31
N GLN A 8 15.13 -13.91 0.58
CA GLN A 8 15.79 -15.13 1.05
C GLN A 8 17.28 -15.13 0.65
N ASN A 9 18.16 -15.42 1.61
CA ASN A 9 19.58 -15.73 1.42
C ASN A 9 20.41 -14.71 0.60
N GLY A 10 20.40 -13.44 0.99
CA GLY A 10 21.42 -12.48 0.53
C GLY A 10 21.33 -12.06 -0.95
N GLN A 11 20.31 -12.49 -1.68
CA GLN A 11 19.99 -11.93 -2.99
C GLN A 11 19.40 -10.53 -2.81
N THR A 12 20.17 -9.52 -3.22
CA THR A 12 19.88 -8.10 -3.02
C THR A 12 18.80 -7.57 -3.96
N ALA A 13 18.40 -8.35 -4.97
CA ALA A 13 17.39 -7.95 -5.95
C ALA A 13 16.58 -9.16 -6.43
N LEU A 14 15.26 -9.07 -6.29
CA LEU A 14 14.30 -9.96 -6.95
C LEU A 14 13.91 -9.28 -8.26
N PRO A 15 14.46 -9.70 -9.42
CA PRO A 15 14.33 -8.96 -10.68
C PRO A 15 12.91 -9.00 -11.26
N ILE A 16 12.07 -9.92 -10.79
CA ILE A 16 10.71 -10.14 -11.28
C ILE A 16 9.77 -9.87 -10.12
N TYR A 17 8.80 -8.99 -10.31
CA TYR A 17 7.76 -8.75 -9.32
C TYR A 17 6.40 -8.61 -10.00
N THR A 18 5.36 -8.95 -9.26
CA THR A 18 3.98 -8.69 -9.64
C THR A 18 3.34 -7.85 -8.54
N LYS A 19 2.75 -6.72 -8.92
CA LYS A 19 1.97 -5.87 -8.01
C LYS A 19 0.62 -5.57 -8.64
N TYR A 20 -0.43 -5.99 -7.95
CA TYR A 20 -1.80 -5.60 -8.19
C TYR A 20 -2.19 -4.57 -7.12
N SER A 21 -2.72 -3.43 -7.55
CA SER A 21 -3.26 -2.42 -6.63
C SER A 21 -4.65 -2.04 -7.10
N ILE A 22 -5.57 -2.02 -6.14
CA ILE A 22 -6.94 -1.55 -6.31
C ILE A 22 -7.14 -0.46 -5.27
N GLU A 23 -7.55 0.72 -5.74
CA GLU A 23 -7.83 1.85 -4.88
C GLU A 23 -9.24 2.37 -5.17
N ILE A 24 -10.08 2.42 -4.15
CA ILE A 24 -11.40 3.00 -4.22
C ILE A 24 -11.35 4.29 -3.41
N ARG A 25 -11.69 5.41 -4.05
CA ARG A 25 -11.64 6.73 -3.44
C ARG A 25 -13.02 7.35 -3.49
N TYR A 26 -13.53 7.77 -2.34
CA TYR A 26 -14.81 8.44 -2.21
C TYR A 26 -14.62 9.86 -1.65
N PRO A 27 -15.06 10.91 -2.38
CA PRO A 27 -15.01 12.27 -1.86
C PRO A 27 -16.09 12.43 -0.79
N LEU A 28 -15.68 12.69 0.45
CA LEU A 28 -16.63 13.03 1.51
C LEU A 28 -17.08 14.49 1.40
N THR A 29 -16.12 15.39 1.19
CA THR A 29 -16.37 16.83 1.08
C THR A 29 -15.43 17.44 0.06
N VAL A 30 -16.01 18.10 -0.94
CA VAL A 30 -15.32 18.94 -1.93
C VAL A 30 -15.66 20.41 -1.64
N GLY A 31 -15.05 20.95 -0.58
CA GLY A 31 -15.19 22.37 -0.24
C GLY A 31 -14.15 23.23 -0.97
N GLN A 32 -14.43 24.53 -1.12
CA GLN A 32 -13.51 25.49 -1.74
C GLN A 32 -12.19 25.67 -0.96
N SER A 33 -12.15 25.30 0.33
CA SER A 33 -11.01 25.50 1.23
C SER A 33 -10.33 24.22 1.70
N SER A 34 -10.96 23.06 1.55
CA SER A 34 -10.37 21.77 1.87
C SER A 34 -11.15 20.65 1.19
N THR A 35 -10.43 19.69 0.61
CA THR A 35 -11.05 18.49 0.04
C THR A 35 -10.63 17.28 0.85
N ILE A 36 -11.62 16.51 1.30
CA ILE A 36 -11.40 15.29 2.10
C ILE A 36 -11.85 14.09 1.29
N TYR A 37 -10.92 13.17 1.06
CA TYR A 37 -11.18 11.88 0.45
C TYR A 37 -11.01 10.79 1.48
N VAL A 38 -11.97 9.88 1.53
CA VAL A 38 -11.74 8.56 2.13
C VAL A 38 -11.31 7.64 1.01
N GLN A 39 -10.31 6.82 1.31
CA GLN A 39 -9.80 5.83 0.40
C GLN A 39 -9.80 4.47 1.08
N THR A 40 -10.12 3.44 0.31
CA THR A 40 -9.77 2.08 0.66
C THR A 40 -8.82 1.56 -0.40
N PHE A 41 -7.83 0.79 0.01
CA PHE A 41 -6.84 0.21 -0.89
C PHE A 41 -6.70 -1.27 -0.61
N LEU A 42 -6.50 -2.03 -1.68
CA LEU A 42 -6.20 -3.44 -1.66
C LEU A 42 -4.99 -3.63 -2.55
N GLU A 43 -3.90 -4.08 -1.96
CA GLU A 43 -2.66 -4.41 -2.66
C GLU A 43 -2.46 -5.92 -2.58
N ALA A 44 -2.07 -6.52 -3.70
CA ALA A 44 -1.64 -7.91 -3.74
C ALA A 44 -0.35 -7.98 -4.55
N GLY A 45 0.71 -8.52 -3.98
CA GLY A 45 1.97 -8.60 -4.71
C GLY A 45 2.92 -9.63 -4.15
N ASN A 46 3.88 -9.98 -4.98
CA ASN A 46 4.99 -10.84 -4.61
C ASN A 46 6.18 -10.59 -5.56
N ALA A 47 7.38 -10.89 -5.09
CA ALA A 47 8.59 -10.77 -5.87
C ALA A 47 9.31 -12.12 -5.94
N TYR A 48 9.87 -12.42 -7.10
CA TYR A 48 10.43 -13.72 -7.47
C TYR A 48 11.84 -13.55 -8.00
N ASN A 49 12.64 -14.60 -7.83
CA ASN A 49 14.04 -14.58 -8.22
C ASN A 49 14.27 -15.05 -9.67
N SER A 50 13.37 -15.87 -10.23
CA SER A 50 13.51 -16.44 -11.58
C SER A 50 12.16 -16.64 -12.27
N PHE A 51 12.14 -16.65 -13.61
CA PHE A 51 10.92 -16.87 -14.42
C PHE A 51 10.28 -18.25 -14.19
N GLN A 52 11.04 -19.23 -13.70
CA GLN A 52 10.56 -20.58 -13.39
C GLN A 52 9.76 -20.62 -12.08
N ASP A 53 10.04 -19.69 -11.15
CA ASP A 53 9.34 -19.56 -9.86
C ASP A 53 8.17 -18.56 -9.94
N PHE A 54 7.92 -18.01 -11.13
CA PHE A 54 6.88 -17.01 -11.34
C PHE A 54 5.49 -17.65 -11.23
N ASN A 55 4.80 -17.37 -10.13
CA ASN A 55 3.42 -17.78 -9.93
C ASN A 55 2.51 -16.58 -9.63
N PRO A 56 1.82 -16.01 -10.63
CA PRO A 56 1.02 -14.80 -10.47
C PRO A 56 -0.21 -14.98 -9.53
N PHE A 57 -0.53 -16.22 -9.15
CA PHE A 57 -1.61 -16.52 -8.21
C PHE A 57 -1.14 -16.57 -6.74
N GLU A 58 0.16 -16.72 -6.51
CA GLU A 58 0.77 -16.77 -5.18
C GLU A 58 1.27 -15.38 -4.76
N VAL A 59 0.31 -14.54 -4.35
CA VAL A 59 0.54 -13.15 -3.97
C VAL A 59 0.12 -12.88 -2.52
N ARG A 60 0.94 -12.09 -1.81
CA ARG A 60 0.60 -11.61 -0.47
C ARG A 60 -0.40 -10.48 -0.59
N ARG A 61 -1.52 -10.57 0.12
CA ARG A 61 -2.58 -9.56 0.07
C ARG A 61 -2.57 -8.69 1.31
N ALA A 62 -2.70 -7.40 1.12
CA ALA A 62 -2.86 -6.41 2.16
C ALA A 62 -4.00 -5.46 1.78
N GLY A 63 -4.86 -5.17 2.75
CA GLY A 63 -5.96 -4.23 2.57
C GLY A 63 -5.88 -3.14 3.61
N GLY A 64 -6.38 -1.96 3.27
CA GLY A 64 -6.35 -0.84 4.18
C GLY A 64 -7.37 0.22 3.87
N VAL A 65 -7.51 1.11 4.83
CA VAL A 65 -8.37 2.28 4.73
C VAL A 65 -7.55 3.49 5.08
N GLY A 66 -7.83 4.59 4.42
CA GLY A 66 -7.09 5.83 4.59
C GLY A 66 -7.96 7.05 4.35
N VAL A 67 -7.45 8.18 4.81
CA VAL A 67 -8.06 9.49 4.63
C VAL A 67 -7.00 10.43 4.08
N ARG A 68 -7.33 11.12 2.99
CA ARG A 68 -6.48 12.12 2.35
C ARG A 68 -7.17 13.47 2.44
N LEU A 69 -6.52 14.40 3.13
CA LEU A 69 -6.92 15.78 3.27
C LEU A 69 -6.03 16.66 2.38
N PHE A 70 -6.66 17.36 1.46
CA PHE A 70 -5.99 18.35 0.62
C PHE A 70 -6.23 19.73 1.22
N LEU A 71 -5.18 20.32 1.76
CA LEU A 71 -5.22 21.66 2.34
C LEU A 71 -4.49 22.64 1.41
N PRO A 72 -5.12 23.76 1.02
CA PRO A 72 -4.55 24.74 0.09
C PRO A 72 -3.18 25.31 0.48
N MET A 73 -2.87 25.34 1.78
CA MET A 73 -1.60 25.89 2.28
C MET A 73 -0.61 24.84 2.79
N PHE A 74 -1.08 23.67 3.24
CA PHE A 74 -0.24 22.66 3.90
C PHE A 74 0.06 21.43 3.02
N GLY A 75 -0.51 21.38 1.82
CA GLY A 75 -0.33 20.26 0.90
C GLY A 75 -1.24 19.08 1.23
N LEU A 76 -0.83 17.89 0.80
CA LEU A 76 -1.59 16.66 1.02
C LEU A 76 -1.17 16.08 2.38
N LEU A 77 -2.16 15.96 3.27
CA LEU A 77 -2.03 15.18 4.50
C LEU A 77 -2.76 13.86 4.29
N GLY A 78 -2.03 12.76 4.40
CA GLY A 78 -2.58 11.42 4.24
C GLY A 78 -2.33 10.58 5.47
N VAL A 79 -3.35 9.83 5.87
CA VAL A 79 -3.28 8.83 6.92
C VAL A 79 -3.85 7.55 6.37
N ASP A 80 -3.07 6.48 6.37
CA ASP A 80 -3.45 5.17 5.87
C ASP A 80 -3.22 4.10 6.94
N TYR A 81 -4.20 3.25 7.15
CA TYR A 81 -4.10 2.08 8.02
C TYR A 81 -4.16 0.83 7.16
N ALA A 82 -3.05 0.09 7.12
CA ALA A 82 -2.89 -1.12 6.33
C ALA A 82 -2.90 -2.36 7.21
N TRP A 83 -3.62 -3.38 6.77
CA TRP A 83 -3.73 -4.67 7.40
C TRP A 83 -3.32 -5.78 6.41
N PRO A 84 -2.30 -6.60 6.73
CA PRO A 84 -1.96 -7.78 5.91
C PRO A 84 -3.04 -8.86 6.07
N MET A 85 -3.70 -9.23 4.97
CA MET A 85 -4.75 -10.26 4.98
C MET A 85 -4.15 -11.66 5.15
N ASP A 86 -2.95 -11.87 4.60
CA ASP A 86 -2.19 -13.12 4.68
C ASP A 86 -0.95 -12.94 5.58
N ALA A 87 -1.19 -12.70 6.88
CA ALA A 87 -0.14 -12.50 7.87
C ALA A 87 0.35 -13.84 8.46
N THR A 88 1.66 -14.08 8.38
CA THR A 88 2.35 -15.17 9.07
C THR A 88 2.78 -14.69 10.47
N LYS A 89 3.13 -15.61 11.39
CA LYS A 89 3.55 -15.29 12.77
C LYS A 89 4.65 -14.21 12.91
N ASN A 90 5.45 -13.98 11.86
CA ASN A 90 6.52 -12.97 11.86
C ASN A 90 6.11 -11.63 11.22
N ASP A 91 4.90 -11.50 10.69
CA ASP A 91 4.46 -10.29 10.02
C ASP A 91 3.88 -9.26 10.99
N GLN A 92 4.26 -8.01 10.78
CA GLN A 92 3.67 -6.89 11.50
C GLN A 92 2.25 -6.66 11.01
N THR A 93 1.27 -6.92 11.88
CA THR A 93 -0.15 -6.70 11.59
C THR A 93 -0.54 -5.27 11.97
N GLY A 94 -1.31 -4.57 11.13
CA GLY A 94 -1.85 -3.24 11.42
C GLY A 94 -0.81 -2.13 11.37
N ILE A 95 -0.34 -1.77 10.17
CA ILE A 95 0.66 -0.73 9.95
C ILE A 95 -0.05 0.61 9.69
N PHE A 96 0.24 1.58 10.54
CA PHE A 96 -0.20 2.96 10.34
C PHE A 96 0.86 3.74 9.55
N HIS A 97 0.45 4.32 8.43
CA HIS A 97 1.27 5.23 7.64
C HIS A 97 0.65 6.62 7.71
N PHE A 98 1.48 7.64 7.94
CA PHE A 98 1.09 9.02 7.77
C PHE A 98 2.11 9.73 6.90
N PHE A 99 1.64 10.67 6.09
CA PHE A 99 2.49 11.55 5.32
C PHE A 99 1.92 12.97 5.32
N ILE A 100 2.83 13.95 5.36
CA ILE A 100 2.51 15.38 5.26
C ILE A 100 3.39 15.95 4.16
N GLY A 101 2.77 16.60 3.18
CA GLY A 101 3.47 17.37 2.15
C GLY A 101 3.23 16.86 0.73
N GLN A 102 4.24 17.00 -0.12
CA GLN A 102 4.18 16.60 -1.53
C GLN A 102 4.78 15.20 -1.69
N GLN A 103 3.95 14.23 -2.08
CA GLN A 103 4.39 12.88 -2.44
C GLN A 103 4.92 12.91 -3.88
N PHE A 104 6.19 12.55 -4.10
CA PHE A 104 6.81 12.35 -5.41
C PHE A 104 6.81 10.87 -5.79
#